data_AF-A0A840PQP7-F1
#
_entry.id   AF-A0A840PQP7-F1
#
_cell.length_a   1.000
_cell.length_b   1.000
_cell.length_c   1.000
_cell.angle_alpha   90.00
_cell.angle_beta   90.00
_cell.angle_gamma   90.00
#
_symmetry.space_group_name_H-M   'P 1'
#
loop_
_entity.id
_entity.type
_entity.pdbx_description
1 polymer ?
#
loop_
_entity_poly.entity_id
_entity_poly.type
_entity_poly.pdbx_seq_one_letter_code
_entity_poly.pdbx_strand_id
1 'polypeptide(L)'
;MAADTHEEIPVSDAHDIDNLDLAATAQQMADDAPAGSLDQAAAASVAITCATTRDIGDARSALAGITPDDVRQKAMELFERLASGAGA
;
A
#
# COMPACT_ATOMS: atom_id res chain seq x y z
N MET A 1 -44.50 -27.08 -24.29
CA MET A 1 -44.57 -25.94 -23.36
C MET A 1 -43.34 -26.05 -22.48
N ALA A 2 -42.22 -25.49 -22.94
CA ALA A 2 -40.94 -25.62 -22.26
C ALA A 2 -40.92 -24.67 -21.08
N ALA A 3 -40.62 -25.22 -19.90
CA ALA A 3 -40.18 -24.45 -18.75
C ALA A 3 -38.77 -23.96 -19.07
N ASP A 4 -38.59 -22.64 -19.17
CA ASP A 4 -37.29 -22.01 -19.19
C ASP A 4 -37.25 -21.01 -18.03
N THR A 5 -36.86 -21.54 -16.87
CA THR A 5 -36.46 -20.77 -15.70
C THR A 5 -35.06 -20.24 -16.00
N HIS A 6 -34.97 -19.05 -16.59
CA HIS A 6 -33.75 -18.26 -16.57
C HIS A 6 -33.80 -17.32 -15.35
N GLU A 7 -33.52 -17.88 -14.18
CA GLU A 7 -33.07 -17.11 -13.02
C GLU A 7 -31.57 -17.37 -12.89
N GLU A 8 -30.77 -16.66 -13.68
CA GLU A 8 -29.34 -16.53 -13.42
C GLU A 8 -29.09 -15.06 -13.06
N ILE A 9 -29.25 -14.76 -11.78
CA ILE A 9 -28.68 -13.55 -11.17
C ILE A 9 -27.27 -13.93 -10.71
N PRO A 10 -26.18 -13.49 -11.37
CA PRO A 10 -24.90 -13.47 -10.72
C PRO A 10 -24.89 -12.32 -9.70
N VAL A 11 -25.26 -12.65 -8.48
CA VAL A 11 -24.85 -11.92 -7.29
C VAL A 11 -23.34 -12.03 -7.14
N SER A 12 -22.64 -10.90 -7.11
CA SER A 12 -21.48 -10.64 -6.24
C SER A 12 -20.91 -9.26 -6.55
N ASP A 13 -21.53 -8.25 -5.94
CA ASP A 13 -20.91 -6.96 -5.61
C ASP A 13 -19.86 -7.17 -4.49
N ALA A 14 -18.97 -8.16 -4.68
CA ALA A 14 -17.76 -8.27 -3.90
C ALA A 14 -16.79 -7.35 -4.63
N HIS A 15 -16.73 -6.08 -4.22
CA HIS A 15 -15.58 -5.25 -4.55
C HIS A 15 -14.39 -5.94 -3.90
N ASP A 16 -13.70 -6.82 -4.63
CA ASP A 16 -12.39 -7.32 -4.25
C ASP A 16 -11.57 -6.06 -3.96
N ILE A 17 -11.23 -5.85 -2.68
CA ILE A 17 -10.53 -4.65 -2.22
C ILE A 17 -9.31 -4.49 -3.12
N ASP A 18 -9.34 -3.51 -4.01
CA ASP A 18 -8.25 -3.34 -4.95
C ASP A 18 -7.11 -2.54 -4.30
N ASN A 19 -5.98 -2.47 -5.00
CA ASN A 19 -4.83 -1.73 -4.50
C ASN A 19 -5.09 -0.24 -4.29
N LEU A 20 -6.03 0.36 -5.03
CA LEU A 20 -6.38 1.76 -4.86
C LEU A 20 -7.18 1.98 -3.59
N ASP A 21 -8.12 1.08 -3.27
CA ASP A 21 -8.86 1.09 -2.00
C ASP A 21 -7.93 0.90 -0.79
N LEU A 22 -6.98 -0.03 -0.90
CA LEU A 22 -5.93 -0.23 0.11
C LEU A 22 -5.03 0.98 0.25
N ALA A 23 -4.64 1.60 -0.87
CA ALA A 23 -3.80 2.79 -0.85
C ALA A 23 -4.51 3.96 -0.16
N ALA A 24 -5.79 4.18 -0.46
CA ALA A 24 -6.60 5.22 0.15
C ALA A 24 -6.76 4.98 1.66
N THR A 25 -7.02 3.74 2.07
CA THR A 25 -7.14 3.36 3.48
C THR A 25 -5.82 3.56 4.23
N ALA A 26 -4.71 3.11 3.64
CA ALA A 26 -3.38 3.26 4.23
C ALA A 26 -2.96 4.74 4.32
N GLN A 27 -3.32 5.56 3.33
CA GLN A 27 -3.08 7.01 3.38
C GLN A 27 -3.84 7.65 4.55
N GLN A 28 -5.12 7.30 4.72
CA GLN A 28 -5.92 7.82 5.83
C GLN A 28 -5.32 7.42 7.19
N MET A 29 -4.85 6.19 7.33
CA MET A 29 -4.14 5.74 8.54
C MET A 29 -2.85 6.54 8.79
N ALA A 30 -2.13 6.92 7.73
CA ALA A 30 -0.92 7.74 7.84
C ALA A 30 -1.23 9.17 8.30
N ASP A 31 -2.33 9.74 7.80
CA ASP A 31 -2.78 11.09 8.13
C ASP A 31 -3.32 11.16 9.57
N ASP A 32 -3.96 10.11 10.06
CA ASP A 32 -4.48 10.02 11.43
C ASP A 32 -3.39 9.70 12.48
N ALA A 33 -2.25 9.16 12.05
CA ALA A 33 -1.15 8.78 12.93
C ALA A 33 -0.29 9.99 13.36
N PRO A 34 0.29 9.98 14.58
CA PRO A 34 1.17 11.05 15.03
C PRO A 34 2.35 11.27 14.08
N ALA A 35 2.66 12.54 13.80
CA ALA A 35 3.74 12.90 12.89
C ALA A 35 5.09 12.31 13.33
N GLY A 36 5.77 11.61 12.42
CA GLY A 36 7.05 10.94 12.67
C GLY A 36 6.96 9.62 13.45
N SER A 37 5.75 9.12 13.70
CA SER A 37 5.57 7.77 14.26
C SER A 37 5.92 6.68 13.24
N LEU A 38 6.31 5.51 13.74
CA LEU A 38 6.56 4.34 12.89
C LEU A 38 5.30 3.91 12.15
N ASP A 39 4.13 3.99 12.80
CA ASP A 39 2.85 3.65 12.20
C ASP A 39 2.50 4.60 11.04
N GLN A 40 2.74 5.91 11.19
CA GLN A 40 2.58 6.87 10.10
C GLN A 40 3.48 6.51 8.91
N ALA A 41 4.77 6.26 9.16
CA ALA A 41 5.74 5.97 8.11
C ALA A 41 5.41 4.65 7.40
N ALA A 42 5.00 3.62 8.14
CA ALA A 42 4.58 2.34 7.60
C ALA A 42 3.31 2.48 6.74
N ALA A 43 2.29 3.18 7.24
CA ALA A 43 1.05 3.42 6.53
C ALA A 43 1.27 4.19 5.22
N ALA A 44 2.08 5.25 5.25
CA ALA A 44 2.46 5.99 4.04
C ALA A 44 3.24 5.12 3.04
N SER A 45 4.14 4.27 3.52
CA SER A 45 4.87 3.34 2.65
C SER A 45 3.94 2.35 1.97
N VAL A 46 2.99 1.77 2.71
CA VAL A 46 1.98 0.85 2.16
C VAL A 46 1.09 1.57 1.14
N ALA A 47 0.66 2.80 1.44
CA ALA A 47 -0.15 3.60 0.52
C ALA A 47 0.55 3.80 -0.82
N ILE A 48 1.82 4.19 -0.80
CA ILE A 48 2.64 4.36 -2.02
C ILE A 48 2.81 3.04 -2.77
N THR A 49 3.12 1.95 -2.07
CA THR A 49 3.32 0.64 -2.71
C THR A 49 2.04 0.15 -3.38
N CYS A 50 0.90 0.20 -2.69
CA CYS A 50 -0.39 -0.17 -3.27
C CYS A 50 -0.75 0.75 -4.44
N ALA A 51 -0.55 2.07 -4.34
CA ALA A 51 -0.86 3.00 -5.43
C ALA A 51 0.00 2.80 -6.70
N THR A 52 1.20 2.22 -6.56
CA THR A 52 2.16 2.04 -7.66
C THR A 52 2.18 0.62 -8.23
N THR A 53 1.44 -0.31 -7.64
CA THR A 53 1.36 -1.72 -8.07
C THR A 53 -0.01 -2.05 -8.63
N ARG A 54 -0.06 -2.94 -9.61
CA ARG A 54 -1.31 -3.27 -10.33
C ARG A 54 -2.19 -4.27 -9.56
N ASP A 55 -1.58 -5.17 -8.80
CA ASP A 55 -2.27 -6.22 -8.03
C ASP A 55 -1.74 -6.31 -6.59
N ILE A 56 -2.57 -6.83 -5.69
CA ILE A 56 -2.27 -6.98 -4.26
C ILE A 56 -1.09 -7.95 -4.04
N GLY A 57 -0.97 -8.99 -4.86
CA GLY A 57 0.16 -9.92 -4.83
C GLY A 57 1.49 -9.23 -5.12
N ASP A 58 1.50 -8.30 -6.08
CA ASP A 58 2.68 -7.49 -6.41
C ASP A 58 3.02 -6.53 -5.25
N ALA A 59 2.02 -5.86 -4.68
CA ALA A 59 2.18 -4.99 -3.52
C ALA A 59 2.81 -5.74 -2.34
N ARG A 60 2.25 -6.92 -2.03
CA ARG A 60 2.74 -7.76 -0.93
C ARG A 60 4.15 -8.26 -1.17
N SER A 61 4.46 -8.67 -2.41
CA SER A 61 5.80 -9.15 -2.77
C SER A 61 6.84 -8.03 -2.67
N ALA A 62 6.48 -6.80 -3.07
CA ALA A 62 7.33 -5.63 -2.93
C ALA A 62 7.64 -5.31 -1.46
N LEU A 63 6.65 -5.46 -0.56
CA LEU A 63 6.84 -5.25 0.88
C LEU A 63 7.59 -6.41 1.55
N ALA A 64 7.39 -7.65 1.11
CA ALA A 64 7.97 -8.84 1.75
C ALA A 64 9.51 -8.89 1.69
N GLY A 65 10.12 -8.23 0.70
CA GLY A 65 11.58 -8.14 0.57
C GLY A 65 12.24 -7.09 1.46
N ILE A 66 11.46 -6.30 2.21
CA ILE A 66 11.94 -5.14 2.95
C ILE A 66 11.88 -5.43 4.44
N THR A 67 13.05 -5.46 5.11
CA THR A 67 13.09 -5.59 6.56
C THR A 67 13.06 -4.21 7.24
N PRO A 68 12.54 -4.10 8.48
CA PRO A 68 12.57 -2.85 9.22
C PRO A 68 13.98 -2.28 9.41
N ASP A 69 14.99 -3.15 9.58
CA ASP A 69 16.38 -2.75 9.71
C ASP A 69 16.95 -2.16 8.42
N ASP A 70 16.63 -2.74 7.25
CA ASP A 70 17.06 -2.21 5.95
C ASP A 70 16.46 -0.82 5.70
N VAL A 71 15.18 -0.62 6.04
CA VAL A 71 14.52 0.69 5.91
C VAL A 71 15.18 1.72 6.81
N ARG A 72 15.43 1.37 8.07
CA ARG A 72 16.10 2.27 9.03
C ARG A 72 17.49 2.65 8.53
N GLN A 73 18.28 1.67 8.10
CA GLN A 73 19.63 1.92 7.60
C GLN A 73 19.60 2.84 6.38
N LYS A 74 18.74 2.53 5.39
CA LYS A 74 18.61 3.35 4.18
C LYS A 74 18.10 4.76 4.45
N ALA A 75 17.18 4.91 5.40
CA ALA A 75 16.68 6.22 5.82
C ALA A 75 17.77 7.09 6.44
N MET A 76 18.62 6.52 7.31
CA MET A 76 19.75 7.25 7.89
C MET A 76 20.82 7.58 6.84
N GLU A 77 21.17 6.64 5.96
CA GLU A 77 22.10 6.89 4.84
C GLU A 77 21.60 8.03 3.94
N LEU A 78 20.30 8.04 3.61
CA LEU A 78 19.69 9.09 2.80
C LEU A 78 19.71 10.44 3.53
N PHE A 79 19.36 10.45 4.82
CA PHE A 79 19.39 11.65 5.63
C PHE A 79 20.80 12.25 5.69
N GLU A 80 21.82 11.44 5.96
CA GLU A 80 23.22 11.89 6.00
C GLU A 80 23.67 12.48 4.66
N ARG A 81 23.29 11.86 3.54
CA ARG A 81 23.58 12.37 2.19
C ARG A 81 22.94 13.74 1.95
N LEU A 82 21.66 13.89 2.30
CA LEU A 82 20.93 15.15 2.16
C LEU A 82 21.49 16.24 3.07
N ALA A 83 21.77 15.91 4.34
CA ALA A 83 22.31 16.83 5.34
C ALA A 83 23.74 17.30 5.02
N SER A 84 24.54 16.44 4.38
CA SER A 84 25.91 16.78 3.98
C SER A 84 25.98 17.64 2.72
N GLY A 85 24.84 18.00 2.12
CA GLY A 85 24.79 18.83 0.91
C GLY A 85 25.32 18.13 -0.34
N ALA A 86 25.57 16.81 -0.29
CA ALA A 86 25.94 16.01 -1.46
C ALA A 86 24.68 15.69 -2.28
N GLY A 87 24.08 16.75 -2.81
CA GLY A 87 22.80 16.77 -3.50
C GLY A 87 22.55 18.06 -4.27
N ALA A 88 23.61 18.64 -4.84
CA ALA A 88 23.61 19.40 -6.09
C ALA A 88 24.99 19.27 -6.74
#